data_AF-A0A1M5FB24-F1
#
_entry.id   AF-A0A1M5FB24-F1
#
_cell.length_a   1.000
_cell.length_b   1.000
_cell.length_c   1.000
_cell.angle_alpha   90.00
_cell.angle_beta   90.00
_cell.angle_gamma   90.00
#
_symmetry.space_group_name_H-M   'P 1'
#
loop_
_entity.id
_entity.type
_entity.pdbx_description
1 polymer ?
#
loop_
_entity_poly.entity_id
_entity_poly.type
_entity_poly.pdbx_seq_one_letter_code
_entity_poly.pdbx_strand_id
1 'polypeptide(L)'
;MQEHNTNNVADAPSQPEQKKRGFWLSTFLILMFIANPLTAFMYFSAPDLIVSTQPKATIGIVYALGVMSVINFAIAVGIWSWKKYAVYGMYASVAIAFVINIYLGIGIVGALFGLLGGLLIFLTTRNRWQWFS
;
A
#
# COMPACT_ATOMS: atom_id res chain seq x y z
N MET A 1 0.90 57.62 36.94
CA MET A 1 0.53 56.93 35.69
C MET A 1 1.30 55.62 35.69
N GLN A 2 0.63 54.50 35.98
CA GLN A 2 1.25 53.17 35.93
C GLN A 2 1.12 52.64 34.52
N GLU A 3 2.26 52.34 33.88
CA GLU A 3 2.32 51.68 32.58
C GLU A 3 1.76 50.26 32.71
N HIS A 4 0.65 50.02 32.01
CA HIS A 4 0.00 48.72 31.96
C HIS A 4 0.84 47.79 31.07
N ASN A 5 1.63 46.92 31.69
CA ASN A 5 2.42 45.89 31.02
C ASN A 5 1.48 44.89 30.29
N THR A 6 1.49 44.89 28.96
CA THR A 6 0.66 44.01 28.11
C THR A 6 1.39 42.79 27.57
N ASN A 7 2.43 42.28 28.25
CA ASN A 7 3.18 41.13 27.75
C ASN A 7 3.10 39.95 28.71
N ASN A 8 2.00 39.18 28.67
CA ASN A 8 2.04 37.76 29.03
C ASN A 8 0.79 36.99 28.56
N VAL A 9 0.57 36.93 27.25
CA VAL A 9 -0.18 35.78 26.71
C VAL A 9 0.87 34.69 26.55
N ALA A 10 1.04 33.90 27.62
CA ALA A 10 1.87 32.71 27.58
C ALA A 10 1.48 31.90 26.34
N ASP A 11 2.45 31.60 25.48
CA ASP A 11 2.31 30.69 24.36
C ASP A 11 1.67 29.40 24.90
N ALA A 12 0.37 29.23 24.64
CA ALA A 12 -0.30 27.99 24.97
C ALA A 12 0.47 26.86 24.28
N PRO A 13 0.85 25.79 24.99
CA PRO A 13 1.67 24.73 24.42
C PRO A 13 1.00 24.23 23.14
N SER A 14 1.70 24.41 22.01
CA SER A 14 1.24 23.95 20.71
C SER A 14 0.96 22.46 20.82
N GLN A 15 -0.32 22.09 20.67
CA GLN A 15 -0.76 20.71 20.72
C GLN A 15 0.10 19.88 19.75
N PRO A 16 0.68 18.75 20.18
CA PRO A 16 1.51 17.94 19.30
C PRO A 16 0.72 17.59 18.04
N GLU A 17 1.31 17.87 16.87
CA GLU A 17 0.65 17.68 15.58
C GLU A 17 0.18 16.23 15.43
N GLN A 18 -1.14 16.01 15.52
CA GLN A 18 -1.70 14.67 15.57
C GLN A 18 -1.59 14.03 14.17
N LYS A 19 -0.95 12.84 14.06
CA LYS A 19 -0.84 12.10 12.80
C LYS A 19 -2.23 11.76 12.26
N LYS A 20 -2.73 12.54 11.31
CA LYS A 20 -4.02 12.27 10.64
C LYS A 20 -3.77 11.50 9.36
N ARG A 21 -4.61 10.53 9.00
CA ARG A 21 -4.50 9.84 7.70
C ARG A 21 -5.40 10.51 6.67
N GLY A 22 -4.99 10.52 5.40
CA GLY A 22 -5.79 11.06 4.32
C GLY A 22 -6.93 10.11 3.98
N PHE A 23 -8.03 10.64 3.46
CA PHE A 23 -9.15 9.83 2.97
C PHE A 23 -8.67 8.80 1.93
N TRP A 24 -7.98 9.26 0.87
CA TRP A 24 -7.47 8.41 -0.21
C TRP A 24 -6.56 7.28 0.28
N LEU A 25 -5.61 7.58 1.18
CA LEU A 25 -4.74 6.55 1.74
C LEU A 25 -5.51 5.53 2.57
N SER A 26 -6.48 5.98 3.38
CA SER A 26 -7.29 5.08 4.20
C SER A 26 -8.15 4.16 3.35
N THR A 27 -8.84 4.71 2.34
CA THR A 27 -9.68 3.95 1.41
C THR A 27 -8.84 2.90 0.66
N PHE A 28 -7.67 3.30 0.16
CA PHE A 28 -6.78 2.37 -0.54
C PHE A 28 -6.29 1.24 0.37
N LEU A 29 -5.90 1.53 1.61
CA LEU A 29 -5.45 0.50 2.54
C LEU A 29 -6.57 -0.44 2.98
N ILE A 30 -7.79 0.06 3.17
CA ILE A 30 -8.96 -0.79 3.44
C ILE A 30 -9.21 -1.73 2.27
N LEU A 31 -9.14 -1.22 1.03
CA LEU A 31 -9.23 -2.07 -0.15
C LEU A 31 -8.13 -3.13 -0.16
N MET A 32 -6.88 -2.78 0.16
CA MET A 32 -5.78 -3.74 0.28
C MET A 32 -6.00 -4.78 1.38
N PHE A 33 -6.63 -4.42 2.50
CA PHE A 33 -6.96 -5.36 3.57
C PHE A 33 -8.01 -6.39 3.20
N ILE A 34 -8.86 -6.10 2.21
CA ILE A 34 -9.88 -7.02 1.73
C ILE A 34 -9.36 -7.81 0.52
N ALA A 35 -8.80 -7.09 -0.46
CA ALA A 35 -8.37 -7.67 -1.72
C ALA A 35 -7.24 -8.68 -1.52
N ASN A 36 -6.20 -8.36 -0.73
CA ASN A 36 -5.05 -9.25 -0.62
C ASN A 36 -5.38 -10.60 0.06
N PRO A 37 -6.10 -10.65 1.20
CA PRO A 37 -6.51 -11.94 1.78
C PRO A 37 -7.44 -12.73 0.86
N LEU A 38 -8.37 -12.07 0.16
CA LEU A 38 -9.25 -12.75 -0.80
C LEU A 38 -8.45 -13.35 -1.96
N THR A 39 -7.50 -12.60 -2.52
CA THR A 39 -6.61 -13.07 -3.58
C THR A 39 -5.73 -14.23 -3.10
N ALA A 40 -5.15 -14.13 -1.89
CA ALA A 40 -4.37 -15.21 -1.29
C ALA A 40 -5.22 -16.48 -1.13
N PHE A 41 -6.44 -16.34 -0.61
CA PHE A 41 -7.38 -17.46 -0.47
C PHE A 41 -7.67 -18.12 -1.81
N MET A 42 -8.01 -17.34 -2.86
CA MET A 42 -8.25 -17.90 -4.20
C MET A 42 -7.04 -18.66 -4.75
N TYR A 43 -5.83 -18.10 -4.61
CA TYR A 43 -4.60 -18.72 -5.10
C TYR A 43 -4.21 -19.99 -4.34
N PHE A 44 -4.49 -20.08 -3.04
CA PHE A 44 -4.21 -21.29 -2.26
C PHE A 44 -5.30 -22.36 -2.37
N SER A 45 -6.57 -21.97 -2.45
CA SER A 45 -7.70 -22.90 -2.42
C SER A 45 -8.10 -23.44 -3.78
N ALA A 46 -7.85 -22.70 -4.86
CA ALA A 46 -8.25 -23.10 -6.20
C ALA A 46 -7.22 -22.72 -7.28
N PRO A 47 -5.96 -23.17 -7.16
CA PRO A 47 -4.90 -22.83 -8.12
C PRO A 47 -5.21 -23.33 -9.53
N ASP A 48 -5.89 -24.47 -9.68
CA ASP A 48 -6.23 -25.07 -10.97
C ASP A 48 -7.19 -24.19 -11.81
N LEU A 49 -8.06 -23.41 -11.16
CA LEU A 49 -8.93 -22.44 -11.84
C LEU A 49 -8.12 -21.32 -12.51
N ILE A 50 -6.99 -20.94 -11.92
CA ILE A 50 -6.09 -19.93 -12.50
C ILE A 50 -5.25 -20.54 -13.62
N VAL A 51 -4.70 -21.74 -13.42
CA VAL A 51 -3.87 -22.42 -14.42
C VAL A 51 -4.68 -22.75 -15.69
N SER A 52 -5.94 -23.16 -15.54
CA SER A 52 -6.83 -23.48 -16.67
C SER A 52 -7.20 -22.27 -17.53
N THR A 53 -7.19 -21.06 -16.96
CA THR A 53 -7.51 -19.81 -17.67
C THR A 53 -6.28 -19.06 -18.13
N GLN A 54 -5.11 -19.33 -17.53
CA GLN A 54 -3.84 -18.69 -17.85
C GLN A 54 -2.78 -19.72 -18.27
N PRO A 55 -2.61 -19.99 -19.59
CA PRO A 55 -1.74 -21.07 -20.08
C PRO A 55 -0.26 -20.97 -19.68
N LYS A 56 0.22 -19.77 -19.37
CA LYS A 56 1.60 -19.52 -18.92
C LYS A 56 1.78 -19.61 -17.40
N ALA A 57 0.69 -19.67 -16.64
CA ALA A 57 0.75 -19.81 -15.19
C ALA A 57 0.95 -21.29 -14.83
N THR A 58 2.00 -21.58 -14.09
CA THR A 58 2.18 -22.89 -13.45
C THR A 58 1.61 -22.84 -12.04
N ILE A 59 1.28 -24.01 -11.46
CA ILE A 59 0.83 -24.12 -10.07
C ILE A 59 1.81 -23.43 -9.11
N GLY A 60 3.12 -23.60 -9.33
CA GLY A 60 4.15 -22.93 -8.53
C GLY A 60 4.09 -21.41 -8.61
N ILE A 61 3.82 -20.84 -9.79
CA ILE A 61 3.63 -19.38 -9.95
C ILE A 61 2.37 -18.92 -9.21
N VAL A 62 1.28 -19.67 -9.28
CA VAL A 62 0.04 -19.32 -8.59
C VAL A 62 0.23 -19.32 -7.06
N TYR A 63 0.92 -20.31 -6.51
CA TYR A 63 1.26 -20.29 -5.07
C TYR A 63 2.21 -19.16 -4.70
N ALA A 64 3.20 -18.85 -5.55
CA ALA A 64 4.09 -17.70 -5.33
C ALA A 64 3.29 -16.39 -5.31
N LEU A 65 2.30 -16.24 -6.20
CA LEU A 65 1.37 -15.11 -6.17
C LEU A 65 0.51 -15.09 -4.91
N GLY A 66 0.08 -16.25 -4.40
CA GLY A 66 -0.61 -16.37 -3.10
C GLY A 66 0.22 -15.85 -1.94
N VAL A 67 1.48 -16.28 -1.85
CA VAL A 67 2.45 -15.78 -0.86
C VAL A 67 2.65 -14.27 -1.03
N MET A 68 2.77 -13.81 -2.28
CA MET A 68 2.93 -12.39 -2.57
C MET A 68 1.74 -11.56 -2.07
N SER A 69 0.51 -12.06 -2.22
CA SER A 69 -0.68 -11.40 -1.66
C SER A 69 -0.62 -11.30 -0.14
N VAL A 70 -0.16 -12.33 0.57
CA VAL A 70 0.04 -12.28 2.03
C VAL A 70 1.10 -11.24 2.41
N ILE A 71 2.22 -11.20 1.70
CA ILE A 71 3.27 -10.18 1.88
C ILE A 71 2.69 -8.77 1.65
N ASN A 72 1.87 -8.61 0.61
CA ASN A 72 1.26 -7.33 0.24
C ASN A 72 0.24 -6.85 1.29
N PHE A 73 -0.47 -7.79 1.93
CA PHE A 73 -1.29 -7.49 3.12
C PHE A 73 -0.42 -7.00 4.29
N ALA A 74 0.69 -7.68 4.59
CA ALA A 74 1.61 -7.25 5.65
C ALA A 74 2.24 -5.87 5.35
N ILE A 75 2.55 -5.60 4.08
CA ILE A 75 2.96 -4.27 3.62
C ILE A 75 1.86 -3.24 3.89
N ALA A 76 0.60 -3.53 3.57
CA ALA A 76 -0.52 -2.63 3.85
C ALA A 76 -0.65 -2.33 5.36
N VAL A 77 -0.47 -3.34 6.22
CA VAL A 77 -0.42 -3.15 7.68
C VAL A 77 0.75 -2.24 8.07
N GLY A 78 1.93 -2.45 7.51
CA GLY A 78 3.09 -1.59 7.76
C GLY A 78 2.86 -0.14 7.34
N ILE A 79 2.23 0.11 6.18
CA ILE A 79 1.86 1.46 5.73
C ILE A 79 0.82 2.07 6.67
N TRP A 80 -0.17 1.29 7.11
CA TRP A 80 -1.17 1.71 8.09
C TRP A 80 -0.53 2.13 9.43
N SER A 81 0.54 1.44 9.82
CA SER A 81 1.37 1.73 10.99
C SER A 81 2.49 2.74 10.75
N TRP A 82 2.45 3.48 9.64
CA TRP A 82 3.41 4.55 9.30
C TRP A 82 4.87 4.08 9.23
N LYS A 83 5.14 2.90 8.69
CA LYS A 83 6.50 2.36 8.56
C LYS A 83 7.10 2.66 7.18
N LYS A 84 8.28 3.30 7.12
CA LYS A 84 8.94 3.62 5.84
C LYS A 84 9.28 2.37 5.02
N TYR A 85 9.78 1.33 5.68
CA TYR A 85 10.13 0.06 5.02
C TYR A 85 8.95 -0.56 4.28
N ALA A 86 7.72 -0.34 4.75
CA ALA A 86 6.52 -0.85 4.09
C ALA A 86 6.22 -0.09 2.78
N VAL A 87 6.51 1.22 2.72
CA VAL A 87 6.36 1.98 1.46
C VAL A 87 7.36 1.49 0.42
N TYR A 88 8.61 1.23 0.80
CA TYR A 88 9.60 0.63 -0.10
C TYR A 88 9.20 -0.79 -0.53
N GLY A 89 8.66 -1.58 0.41
CA GLY A 89 8.10 -2.90 0.12
C GLY A 89 6.97 -2.85 -0.92
N MET A 90 6.11 -1.84 -0.86
CA MET A 90 5.07 -1.64 -1.88
C MET A 90 5.66 -1.37 -3.26
N TYR A 91 6.70 -0.54 -3.38
CA TYR A 91 7.35 -0.30 -4.66
C TYR A 91 8.00 -1.57 -5.24
N ALA A 92 8.65 -2.36 -4.39
CA ALA A 92 9.18 -3.67 -4.80
C ALA A 92 8.05 -4.61 -5.24
N SER A 93 6.94 -4.64 -4.50
CA SER A 93 5.76 -5.45 -4.82
C SER A 93 5.16 -5.10 -6.19
N VAL A 94 5.01 -3.81 -6.46
CA VAL A 94 4.51 -3.30 -7.74
C VAL A 94 5.45 -3.66 -8.90
N ALA A 95 6.77 -3.55 -8.70
CA ALA A 95 7.75 -3.92 -9.71
C ALA A 95 7.70 -5.43 -10.02
N ILE A 96 7.63 -6.27 -8.99
CA ILE A 96 7.50 -7.73 -9.14
C ILE A 96 6.20 -8.07 -9.87
N ALA A 97 5.07 -7.49 -9.45
CA ALA A 97 3.77 -7.72 -10.07
C ALA A 97 3.76 -7.31 -11.55
N PHE A 98 4.41 -6.18 -11.89
CA PHE A 98 4.53 -5.74 -13.28
C PHE A 98 5.30 -6.75 -14.15
N VAL A 99 6.42 -7.26 -13.66
CA VAL A 99 7.22 -8.28 -14.36
C VAL A 99 6.41 -9.57 -14.54
N ILE A 100 5.70 -10.02 -13.50
CA ILE A 100 4.86 -11.22 -13.59
C ILE A 100 3.72 -11.01 -14.60
N ASN A 101 3.06 -9.86 -14.59
CA ASN A 101 1.98 -9.55 -15.53
C ASN A 101 2.46 -9.61 -16.99
N ILE A 102 3.64 -9.05 -17.29
CA ILE A 102 4.27 -9.16 -18.61
C ILE A 102 4.58 -10.62 -18.95
N TYR A 103 5.17 -11.37 -18.03
CA TYR A 103 5.50 -12.78 -18.23
C TYR A 103 4.26 -13.63 -18.55
N LEU A 104 3.18 -13.43 -17.79
CA LEU A 104 1.90 -14.09 -18.03
C LEU A 104 1.27 -13.65 -19.34
N GLY A 105 1.70 -12.54 -19.94
CA GLY A 105 1.11 -12.00 -21.17
C GLY A 105 -0.20 -11.27 -20.91
N ILE A 106 -0.44 -10.82 -19.68
CA ILE A 106 -1.48 -9.85 -19.38
C ILE A 106 -1.07 -8.58 -20.13
N GLY A 107 -1.80 -8.26 -21.19
CA GLY A 107 -1.44 -7.20 -22.14
C GLY A 107 -1.08 -5.87 -21.46
N ILE A 108 -0.37 -5.00 -22.18
CA ILE A 108 0.26 -3.79 -21.63
C ILE A 108 -0.67 -2.94 -20.75
N VAL A 109 -1.95 -2.86 -21.11
CA VAL A 109 -2.97 -2.11 -20.34
C VAL A 109 -3.18 -2.70 -18.95
N GLY A 110 -3.27 -4.02 -18.83
CA GLY A 110 -3.41 -4.70 -17.54
C GLY A 110 -2.14 -4.60 -16.69
N ALA A 111 -0.96 -4.68 -17.32
CA ALA A 111 0.31 -4.47 -16.65
C ALA A 111 0.44 -3.04 -16.08
N LEU A 112 0.06 -2.02 -16.86
CA LEU A 112 0.05 -0.62 -16.42
C LEU A 112 -0.97 -0.38 -15.30
N PHE A 113 -2.12 -1.06 -15.32
CA PHE A 113 -3.10 -0.98 -14.25
C PHE A 113 -2.53 -1.42 -12.90
N GLY A 114 -1.64 -2.43 -12.90
CA GLY A 114 -0.90 -2.87 -11.71
C GLY A 114 -0.01 -1.79 -11.09
N LEU A 115 0.46 -0.81 -11.89
CA LEU A 115 1.28 0.30 -11.41
C LEU A 115 0.48 1.36 -10.65
N LEU A 116 -0.85 1.41 -10.83
CA LEU A 116 -1.71 2.41 -10.18
C LEU A 116 -1.62 2.33 -8.65
N GLY A 117 -1.46 1.14 -8.09
CA GLY A 117 -1.28 0.97 -6.64
C GLY A 117 -0.02 1.68 -6.13
N GLY A 118 1.09 1.57 -6.88
CA GLY A 118 2.34 2.28 -6.56
C GLY A 118 2.21 3.79 -6.69
N LEU A 119 1.52 4.26 -7.74
CA LEU A 119 1.26 5.68 -7.97
C LEU A 119 0.40 6.29 -6.85
N LEU A 120 -0.67 5.59 -6.44
CA LEU A 120 -1.54 6.05 -5.34
C LEU A 120 -0.77 6.14 -4.03
N ILE A 121 0.06 5.15 -3.72
CA ILE A 121 0.91 5.21 -2.53
C ILE A 121 1.89 6.38 -2.62
N PHE A 122 2.60 6.56 -3.74
CA PHE A 122 3.50 7.70 -3.92
C PHE A 122 2.81 9.05 -3.72
N LEU A 123 1.66 9.27 -4.37
CA LEU A 123 0.93 10.54 -4.27
C LEU A 123 0.40 10.81 -2.85
N THR A 124 -0.03 9.76 -2.14
CA THR A 124 -0.64 9.91 -0.82
C THR A 124 0.38 9.94 0.32
N THR A 125 1.55 9.29 0.17
CA THR A 125 2.61 9.28 1.17
C THR A 125 3.57 10.47 1.03
N ARG A 126 3.82 10.99 -0.18
CA ARG A 126 4.81 12.08 -0.39
C ARG A 126 4.53 13.31 0.48
N ASN A 127 3.27 13.71 0.62
CA ASN A 127 2.89 14.90 1.40
C ASN A 127 2.88 14.64 2.92
N ARG A 128 3.02 13.37 3.33
CA ARG A 128 2.94 12.92 4.74
C ARG A 128 4.19 12.14 5.14
N TRP A 129 5.27 12.23 4.35
CA TRP A 129 6.48 11.43 4.52
C TRP A 129 7.11 11.61 5.91
N GLN A 130 7.04 12.83 6.46
CA GLN A 130 7.49 13.17 7.81
C GLN A 130 6.86 12.33 8.92
N TRP A 131 5.67 11.76 8.71
CA TRP A 131 5.00 10.95 9.71
C TRP A 131 5.40 9.48 9.68
N PHE A 132 6.04 9.04 8.60
CA PHE A 132 6.59 7.69 8.52
C PHE A 132 7.88 7.64 9.34
N SER A 133 8.03 6.59 10.16
CA SER A 133 9.23 6.31 10.94
C SER A 133 10.07 5.25 10.23
#